data_AF-A0A951B6A8-F1
#
_entry.id   AF-A0A951B6A8-F1
#
_cell.length_a   1.000
_cell.length_b   1.000
_cell.length_c   1.000
_cell.angle_alpha   90.00
_cell.angle_beta   90.00
_cell.angle_gamma   90.00
#
_symmetry.space_group_name_H-M   'P 1'
#
loop_
_entity.id
_entity.type
_entity.pdbx_description
1 polymer ?
#
loop_
_entity_poly.entity_id
_entity_poly.type
_entity_poly.pdbx_seq_one_letter_code
_entity_poly.pdbx_strand_id
1 'polypeptide(L)'
;MSTMVMTERRSAEASPRLKARIAGGLYMSGVANLFANFVLGSLVAGGDAAATAHNILAHETLYRLAFTADFITVPCYIAVTALFYHLFQPVNRSLALIAVFLGLAGSTLWAVNDFFFLAPLVVLGGAHSGAALTADQVQGLALVFLHVHAQGSNILGVLFGCHVILIGALIFRSTFLPRLLGVWLALAGVCYLTNSFANFLAPQFAAHLVPYILIPGVVEIVLALWLLVLGVNTERWKEQARAAGGRQ
;
A
#
# COMPACT_ATOMS: atom_id res chain seq x y z
N MET A 1 6.66 -45.93 15.86
CA MET A 1 7.09 -45.00 14.79
C MET A 1 5.97 -44.04 14.31
N SER A 2 4.73 -44.10 14.83
CA SER A 2 3.62 -43.19 14.42
C SER A 2 3.40 -41.97 15.32
N THR A 3 3.84 -41.99 16.58
CA THR A 3 3.64 -40.86 17.52
C THR A 3 4.67 -39.73 17.33
N MET A 4 5.84 -40.04 16.79
CA MET A 4 6.92 -39.07 16.59
C MET A 4 6.68 -38.20 15.33
N VAL A 5 6.15 -38.79 14.25
CA VAL A 5 5.78 -38.08 13.01
C VAL A 5 4.60 -37.12 13.21
N MET A 6 3.67 -37.46 14.11
CA MET A 6 2.54 -36.58 14.46
C MET A 6 2.95 -35.37 15.31
N THR A 7 4.09 -35.47 16.00
CA THR A 7 4.63 -34.39 16.86
C THR A 7 5.46 -33.39 16.04
N GLU A 8 6.18 -33.84 15.01
CA GLU A 8 6.95 -32.97 14.11
C GLU A 8 6.08 -32.11 13.19
N ARG A 9 4.94 -32.62 12.69
CA ARG A 9 4.03 -31.81 11.84
C ARG A 9 3.37 -30.63 12.56
N ARG A 10 3.31 -30.64 13.90
CA ARG A 10 2.81 -29.50 14.69
C ARG A 10 3.83 -28.37 14.87
N SER A 11 5.11 -28.61 14.55
CA SER A 11 6.22 -27.68 14.79
C SER A 11 6.56 -26.74 13.63
N ALA A 12 5.96 -26.92 12.44
CA ALA A 12 6.42 -26.22 11.23
C ALA A 12 5.50 -25.09 10.72
N GLU A 13 4.30 -24.92 11.27
CA GLU A 13 3.50 -23.73 10.97
C GLU A 13 3.88 -22.60 11.93
N ALA A 14 4.57 -21.58 11.40
CA ALA A 14 4.90 -20.37 12.15
C ALA A 14 3.67 -19.86 12.94
N SER A 15 3.87 -19.62 14.24
CA SER A 15 2.81 -19.17 15.15
C SER A 15 2.02 -17.99 14.56
N PRO A 16 0.68 -17.95 14.68
CA PRO A 16 -0.13 -16.83 14.20
C PRO A 16 0.36 -15.46 14.69
N ARG A 17 0.89 -15.41 15.91
CA ARG A 17 1.50 -14.19 16.47
C ARG A 17 2.77 -13.79 15.73
N LEU A 18 3.62 -14.74 15.36
CA LEU A 18 4.84 -14.46 14.59
C LEU A 18 4.47 -13.93 13.20
N LYS A 19 3.53 -14.58 12.50
CA LYS A 19 3.01 -14.11 11.21
C LYS A 19 2.45 -12.70 11.29
N ALA A 20 1.67 -12.40 12.33
CA ALA A 20 1.16 -11.05 12.58
C ALA A 20 2.29 -10.03 12.80
N ARG A 21 3.34 -10.36 13.55
CA ARG A 21 4.47 -9.46 13.78
C ARG A 21 5.28 -9.21 12.52
N ILE A 22 5.51 -10.25 11.71
CA ILE A 22 6.15 -10.12 10.39
C ILE A 22 5.29 -9.23 9.49
N ALA A 23 3.98 -9.45 9.47
CA ALA A 23 3.05 -8.60 8.72
C ALA A 23 3.13 -7.14 9.18
N GLY A 24 3.12 -6.89 10.49
CA GLY A 24 3.29 -5.53 11.03
C GLY A 24 4.62 -4.88 10.63
N GLY A 25 5.72 -5.62 10.70
CA GLY A 25 7.05 -5.13 10.30
C GLY A 25 7.16 -4.82 8.81
N LEU A 26 6.59 -5.67 7.96
CA LEU A 26 6.52 -5.40 6.52
C LEU A 26 5.55 -4.25 6.21
N TYR A 27 4.43 -4.15 6.91
CA TYR A 27 3.45 -3.09 6.69
C TYR A 27 3.98 -1.70 7.08
N MET A 28 4.99 -1.64 7.97
CA MET A 28 5.73 -0.40 8.25
C MET A 28 6.48 0.16 7.02
N SER A 29 6.68 -0.62 5.95
CA SER A 29 7.19 -0.08 4.69
C SER A 29 6.28 1.02 4.12
N GLY A 30 5.01 1.10 4.52
CA GLY A 30 4.13 2.22 4.18
C GLY A 30 4.68 3.59 4.58
N VAL A 31 5.55 3.68 5.60
CA VAL A 31 6.26 4.93 5.94
C VAL A 31 7.22 5.37 4.81
N ALA A 32 7.81 4.41 4.09
CA ALA A 32 8.68 4.67 2.95
C ALA A 32 7.88 5.24 1.76
N ASN A 33 6.67 4.72 1.50
CA ASN A 33 5.72 5.30 0.55
C ASN A 33 5.27 6.72 0.96
N LEU A 34 4.96 6.97 2.24
CA LEU A 34 4.64 8.32 2.71
C LEU A 34 5.80 9.31 2.49
N PHE A 35 7.03 8.87 2.77
CA PHE A 35 8.22 9.65 2.46
C PHE A 35 8.33 9.96 0.97
N ALA A 36 8.10 8.98 0.09
CA ALA A 36 8.15 9.17 -1.36
C ALA A 36 7.13 10.20 -1.85
N ASN A 37 5.89 10.12 -1.35
CA ASN A 37 4.83 11.07 -1.67
C ASN A 37 5.17 12.49 -1.17
N PHE A 38 5.75 12.60 0.03
CA PHE A 38 6.21 13.88 0.55
C PHE A 38 7.30 14.51 -0.34
N VAL A 39 8.29 13.71 -0.75
CA VAL A 39 9.35 14.18 -1.66
C VAL A 39 8.77 14.64 -2.99
N LEU A 40 7.90 13.84 -3.63
CA LEU A 40 7.24 14.24 -4.88
C LEU A 40 6.47 15.56 -4.71
N GLY A 41 5.69 15.70 -3.64
CA GLY A 41 4.96 16.94 -3.35
C GLY A 41 5.86 18.17 -3.15
N SER A 42 7.12 17.97 -2.71
CA SER A 42 8.10 19.05 -2.55
C SER A 42 8.84 19.42 -3.83
N LEU A 43 9.01 18.47 -4.76
CA LEU A 43 9.80 18.66 -5.99
C LEU A 43 8.94 19.12 -7.18
N VAL A 44 7.67 18.74 -7.23
CA VAL A 44 6.74 19.09 -8.31
C VAL A 44 6.16 20.48 -8.10
N ALA A 45 6.56 21.42 -8.96
CA ALA A 45 5.99 22.76 -9.00
C ALA A 45 4.70 22.71 -9.84
N GLY A 46 3.56 22.94 -9.21
CA GLY A 46 2.23 22.77 -9.83
C GLY A 46 2.08 23.49 -11.17
N GLY A 47 2.07 22.71 -12.27
CA GLY A 47 1.92 23.21 -13.64
C GLY A 47 3.19 23.78 -14.29
N ASP A 48 4.31 23.90 -13.56
CA ASP A 48 5.57 24.44 -14.09
C ASP A 48 6.56 23.30 -14.38
N ALA A 49 6.68 23.00 -15.68
CA ALA A 49 7.55 21.93 -16.17
C ALA A 49 9.04 22.27 -16.00
N ALA A 50 9.42 23.54 -16.19
CA ALA A 50 10.81 23.97 -16.09
C ALA A 50 11.29 23.94 -14.65
N ALA A 51 10.48 24.48 -13.72
CA ALA A 51 10.77 24.43 -12.29
C ALA A 51 10.80 22.99 -11.76
N THR A 52 9.85 22.14 -12.17
CA THR A 52 9.83 20.72 -11.79
C THR A 52 11.09 19.99 -12.27
N ALA A 53 11.47 20.17 -13.54
CA ALA A 53 12.69 19.57 -14.09
C ALA A 53 13.95 20.05 -13.36
N HIS A 54 14.04 21.36 -13.09
CA HIS A 54 15.14 21.94 -12.33
C HIS A 54 15.23 21.34 -10.92
N ASN A 55 14.11 21.26 -10.19
CA ASN A 55 14.07 20.70 -8.84
C ASN A 55 14.51 19.24 -8.80
N ILE A 56 14.04 18.42 -9.75
CA ILE A 56 14.40 17.00 -9.87
C ILE A 56 15.89 16.84 -10.14
N LEU A 57 16.45 17.60 -11.09
CA LEU A 57 17.88 17.52 -11.42
C LEU A 57 18.76 18.06 -10.29
N ALA A 58 18.35 19.13 -9.62
CA ALA A 58 19.06 19.68 -8.47
C ALA A 58 19.04 18.73 -7.25
N HIS A 59 18.02 17.88 -7.14
CA HIS A 59 17.85 16.93 -6.02
C HIS A 59 17.74 15.48 -6.50
N GLU A 60 18.54 15.09 -7.50
CA GLU A 60 18.44 13.79 -8.16
C GLU A 60 18.51 12.61 -7.17
N THR A 61 19.45 12.66 -6.22
CA THR A 61 19.60 11.62 -5.19
C THR A 61 18.33 11.48 -4.33
N LEU A 62 17.71 12.60 -3.96
CA LEU A 62 16.48 12.59 -3.16
C LEU A 62 15.32 11.97 -3.95
N TYR A 63 15.21 12.30 -5.24
CA TYR A 63 14.20 11.72 -6.12
C TYR A 63 14.40 10.20 -6.29
N ARG A 64 15.65 9.74 -6.51
CA ARG A 64 15.98 8.31 -6.60
C ARG A 64 15.69 7.55 -5.31
N LEU A 65 15.96 8.16 -4.16
CA LEU A 65 15.63 7.60 -2.85
C LEU A 65 14.12 7.48 -2.66
N ALA A 66 13.35 8.51 -3.04
CA ALA A 66 11.89 8.49 -3.00
C ALA A 66 11.31 7.37 -3.88
N PHE A 67 11.75 7.27 -5.13
CA PHE A 67 11.36 6.15 -6.02
C PHE A 67 11.69 4.79 -5.41
N THR A 68 12.91 4.62 -4.88
CA THR A 68 13.35 3.34 -4.30
C THR A 68 12.54 2.97 -3.05
N ALA A 69 12.25 3.96 -2.20
CA ALA A 69 11.42 3.83 -1.01
C ALA A 69 9.97 3.45 -1.35
N ASP A 70 9.45 4.01 -2.44
CA ASP A 70 8.13 3.64 -2.95
C ASP A 70 8.12 2.21 -3.49
N PHE A 71 9.04 1.91 -4.40
CA PHE A 71 9.10 0.62 -5.09
C PHE A 71 9.34 -0.56 -4.15
N ILE A 72 10.17 -0.41 -3.11
CA ILE A 72 10.40 -1.48 -2.11
C ILE A 72 9.14 -1.78 -1.28
N THR A 73 8.21 -0.82 -1.18
CA THR A 73 6.94 -0.99 -0.46
C THR A 73 6.05 -2.01 -1.18
N VAL A 74 6.13 -2.11 -2.51
CA VAL A 74 5.30 -3.03 -3.31
C VAL A 74 5.50 -4.51 -2.92
N PRO A 75 6.71 -5.10 -2.96
CA PRO A 75 6.90 -6.49 -2.54
C PRO A 75 6.60 -6.71 -1.05
N CYS A 76 6.87 -5.71 -0.19
CA CYS A 76 6.46 -5.77 1.21
C CYS A 76 4.95 -5.87 1.35
N TYR A 77 4.18 -5.09 0.60
CA TYR A 77 2.72 -5.10 0.65
C TYR A 77 2.11 -6.40 0.10
N ILE A 78 2.70 -6.97 -0.96
CA ILE A 78 2.32 -8.30 -1.47
C ILE A 78 2.48 -9.35 -0.36
N ALA A 79 3.61 -9.33 0.36
CA ALA A 79 3.85 -10.23 1.48
C ALA A 79 2.87 -9.97 2.65
N VAL A 80 2.56 -8.72 2.97
CA VAL A 80 1.52 -8.35 3.96
C VAL A 80 0.16 -8.93 3.56
N THR A 81 -0.23 -8.78 2.29
CA THR A 81 -1.49 -9.29 1.75
C THR A 81 -1.58 -10.81 1.92
N ALA A 82 -0.50 -11.54 1.63
CA ALA A 82 -0.45 -13.00 1.83
C ALA A 82 -0.50 -13.39 3.32
N LEU A 83 0.18 -12.65 4.20
CA LEU A 83 0.12 -12.89 5.64
C LEU A 83 -1.27 -12.60 6.22
N PHE A 84 -1.93 -11.54 5.76
CA PHE A 84 -3.30 -11.21 6.12
C PHE A 84 -4.28 -12.29 5.68
N TYR A 85 -4.09 -12.87 4.50
CA TYR A 85 -4.88 -14.04 4.10
C TYR A 85 -4.81 -15.16 5.13
N HIS A 86 -3.60 -15.57 5.50
CA HIS A 86 -3.41 -16.62 6.49
C HIS A 86 -4.00 -16.26 7.86
N LEU A 87 -3.93 -14.98 8.24
CA LEU A 87 -4.45 -14.49 9.50
C LEU A 87 -5.99 -14.46 9.53
N PHE A 88 -6.63 -14.06 8.43
CA PHE A 88 -8.07 -13.79 8.37
C PHE A 88 -8.90 -14.88 7.68
N GLN A 89 -8.29 -15.86 7.01
CA GLN A 89 -9.02 -17.02 6.47
C GLN A 89 -9.91 -17.75 7.51
N PRO A 90 -9.58 -17.84 8.82
CA PRO A 90 -10.45 -18.43 9.82
C PRO A 90 -11.73 -17.61 10.09
N VAL A 91 -11.71 -16.31 9.81
CA VAL A 91 -12.84 -15.40 10.05
C VAL A 91 -13.86 -15.54 8.92
N ASN A 92 -13.40 -15.39 7.67
CA ASN A 92 -14.19 -15.63 6.47
C ASN A 92 -13.26 -15.83 5.27
N ARG A 93 -13.19 -17.06 4.76
CA ARG A 93 -12.29 -17.42 3.66
C ARG A 93 -12.58 -16.66 2.37
N SER A 94 -13.85 -16.47 2.02
CA SER A 94 -14.24 -15.80 0.78
C SER A 94 -13.87 -14.31 0.81
N LEU A 95 -14.17 -13.61 1.90
CA LEU A 95 -13.79 -12.19 2.04
C LEU A 95 -12.26 -12.02 2.09
N ALA A 96 -11.55 -12.93 2.77
CA ALA A 96 -10.09 -12.91 2.79
C ALA A 96 -9.50 -13.12 1.38
N LEU A 97 -10.07 -14.04 0.57
CA LEU A 97 -9.63 -14.23 -0.82
C LEU A 97 -9.90 -13.00 -1.69
N ILE A 98 -11.08 -12.38 -1.58
CA ILE A 98 -11.39 -11.16 -2.33
C ILE A 98 -10.41 -10.04 -1.96
N ALA A 99 -10.10 -9.89 -0.67
CA ALA A 99 -9.09 -8.94 -0.21
C ALA A 99 -7.72 -9.23 -0.83
N VAL A 100 -7.30 -10.49 -0.92
CA VAL A 100 -6.04 -10.87 -1.60
C VAL A 100 -6.04 -10.44 -3.07
N PHE A 101 -7.10 -10.76 -3.82
CA PHE A 101 -7.16 -10.40 -5.24
C PHE A 101 -7.08 -8.89 -5.45
N LEU A 102 -7.80 -8.11 -4.63
CA LEU A 102 -7.75 -6.65 -4.68
C LEU A 102 -6.37 -6.11 -4.30
N GLY A 103 -5.75 -6.65 -3.25
CA GLY A 103 -4.42 -6.24 -2.79
C GLY A 103 -3.33 -6.56 -3.82
N LEU A 104 -3.39 -7.73 -4.44
CA LEU A 104 -2.46 -8.13 -5.51
C LEU A 104 -2.64 -7.30 -6.78
N ALA A 105 -3.89 -7.07 -7.19
CA ALA A 105 -4.19 -6.22 -8.35
C ALA A 105 -3.70 -4.78 -8.10
N GLY A 106 -3.98 -4.22 -6.91
CA GLY A 106 -3.48 -2.91 -6.49
C GLY A 106 -1.96 -2.85 -6.49
N SER A 107 -1.28 -3.85 -5.92
CA SER A 107 0.19 -3.91 -5.88
C SER A 107 0.82 -4.03 -7.27
N THR A 108 0.17 -4.76 -8.18
CA THR A 108 0.62 -4.90 -9.57
C THR A 108 0.50 -3.59 -10.31
N LEU A 109 -0.64 -2.91 -10.18
CA LEU A 109 -0.85 -1.60 -10.77
C LEU A 109 0.09 -0.55 -10.17
N TRP A 110 0.40 -0.65 -8.88
CA TRP A 110 1.39 0.21 -8.23
C TRP A 110 2.77 0.04 -8.88
N ALA A 111 3.29 -1.19 -9.02
CA ALA A 111 4.57 -1.41 -9.72
C ALA A 111 4.57 -0.88 -11.15
N VAL A 112 3.43 -0.97 -11.86
CA VAL A 112 3.28 -0.37 -13.19
C VAL A 112 3.29 1.16 -13.12
N ASN A 113 2.64 1.74 -12.11
CA ASN A 113 2.59 3.18 -11.90
C ASN A 113 3.99 3.78 -11.61
N ASP A 114 4.88 3.00 -11.01
CA ASP A 114 6.24 3.41 -10.68
C ASP A 114 7.12 3.61 -11.92
N PHE A 115 6.76 3.02 -13.08
CA PHE A 115 7.41 3.38 -14.34
C PHE A 115 7.24 4.87 -14.67
N PHE A 116 6.06 5.44 -14.37
CA PHE A 116 5.80 6.85 -14.57
C PHE A 116 6.49 7.73 -13.53
N PHE A 117 6.71 7.22 -12.32
CA PHE A 117 7.56 7.87 -11.32
C PHE A 117 9.03 7.88 -11.78
N LEU A 118 9.54 6.79 -12.34
CA LEU A 118 10.94 6.74 -12.79
C LEU A 118 11.19 7.57 -14.06
N ALA A 119 10.19 7.69 -14.94
CA ALA A 119 10.33 8.25 -16.28
C ALA A 119 10.96 9.68 -16.34
N PRO A 120 10.63 10.65 -15.46
CA PRO A 120 11.31 11.94 -15.39
C PRO A 120 12.83 11.87 -15.34
N LEU A 121 13.41 10.93 -14.58
CA LEU A 121 14.87 10.76 -14.53
C LEU A 121 15.45 10.28 -15.86
N VAL A 122 14.72 9.41 -16.56
CA VAL A 122 15.14 8.87 -17.86
C VAL A 122 15.11 9.97 -18.93
N VAL A 123 14.06 10.80 -18.92
CA VAL A 123 13.92 11.87 -19.92
C VAL A 123 14.83 13.06 -19.65
N LEU A 124 15.01 13.45 -18.39
CA LEU A 124 15.86 14.58 -18.01
C LEU A 124 17.36 14.23 -17.97
N GLY A 125 17.72 12.97 -17.69
CA GLY A 125 19.09 12.49 -17.48
C GLY A 125 19.98 12.37 -18.73
N GLY A 126 19.64 13.04 -19.84
CA GLY A 126 20.55 13.15 -20.99
C GLY A 126 20.64 11.92 -21.90
N ALA A 127 19.84 10.87 -21.70
CA ALA A 127 19.70 9.74 -22.63
C ALA A 127 19.21 10.16 -24.04
N HIS A 128 18.88 11.44 -24.20
CA HIS A 128 18.39 12.11 -25.41
C HIS A 128 19.52 12.75 -26.22
N SER A 129 20.79 12.36 -26.01
CA SER A 129 22.00 12.92 -26.64
C SER A 129 22.07 12.80 -28.19
N GLY A 130 20.93 12.56 -28.86
CA GLY A 130 20.72 12.69 -30.30
C GLY A 130 19.25 12.81 -30.74
N ALA A 131 18.31 13.19 -29.86
CA ALA A 131 16.86 13.07 -30.10
C ALA A 131 16.18 14.34 -30.67
N ALA A 132 15.12 14.14 -31.45
CA ALA A 132 14.31 15.15 -32.16
C ALA A 132 13.49 16.13 -31.27
N LEU A 133 13.68 16.11 -29.95
CA LEU A 133 12.87 16.88 -28.99
C LEU A 133 13.64 18.08 -28.43
N THR A 134 12.97 19.21 -28.28
CA THR A 134 13.53 20.40 -27.63
C THR A 134 13.57 20.25 -26.11
N ALA A 135 14.38 21.06 -25.42
CA ALA A 135 14.45 21.05 -23.96
C ALA A 135 13.07 21.27 -23.30
N ASP A 136 12.28 22.22 -23.79
CA ASP A 136 10.94 22.50 -23.29
C ASP A 136 10.00 21.30 -23.46
N GLN A 137 10.10 20.58 -24.58
CA GLN A 137 9.32 19.37 -24.83
C GLN A 137 9.70 18.23 -23.86
N VAL A 138 10.99 18.08 -23.55
CA VAL A 138 11.48 17.08 -22.59
C VAL A 138 10.99 17.40 -21.17
N GLN A 139 11.05 18.66 -20.76
CA GLN A 139 10.53 19.11 -19.46
C GLN A 139 9.02 18.90 -19.35
N GLY A 140 8.27 19.28 -20.40
CA GLY A 140 6.82 19.04 -20.48
C GLY A 140 6.48 17.56 -20.39
N LEU A 141 7.24 16.70 -21.06
CA LEU A 141 7.06 15.25 -21.02
C LEU A 141 7.31 14.67 -19.61
N ALA A 142 8.34 15.15 -18.91
CA ALA A 142 8.60 14.77 -17.52
C ALA A 142 7.40 15.12 -16.62
N LEU A 143 6.83 16.33 -16.78
CA LEU A 143 5.66 16.74 -16.02
C LEU A 143 4.40 15.91 -16.38
N VAL A 144 4.22 15.53 -17.64
CA VAL A 144 3.12 14.65 -18.06
C VAL A 144 3.22 13.29 -17.39
N PHE A 145 4.43 12.68 -17.33
CA PHE A 145 4.61 11.41 -16.64
C PHE A 145 4.23 11.49 -15.16
N LEU A 146 4.58 12.58 -14.48
CA LEU A 146 4.19 12.80 -13.08
C LEU A 146 2.68 12.99 -12.91
N HIS A 147 2.00 13.65 -13.85
CA HIS A 147 0.54 13.73 -13.84
C HIS A 147 -0.10 12.36 -14.06
N VAL A 148 0.41 11.55 -14.99
CA VAL A 148 -0.07 10.18 -15.22
C VAL A 148 0.17 9.33 -13.97
N HIS A 149 1.32 9.45 -13.32
CA HIS A 149 1.62 8.79 -12.06
C HIS A 149 0.60 9.17 -10.97
N ALA A 150 0.29 10.47 -10.82
CA ALA A 150 -0.70 10.94 -9.85
C ALA A 150 -2.11 10.40 -10.14
N GLN A 151 -2.51 10.31 -11.41
CA GLN A 151 -3.79 9.69 -11.79
C GLN A 151 -3.79 8.18 -11.56
N GLY A 152 -2.68 7.49 -11.84
CA GLY A 152 -2.49 6.08 -11.51
C GLY A 152 -2.61 5.81 -10.00
N SER A 153 -2.11 6.72 -9.17
CA SER A 153 -2.26 6.67 -7.71
C SER A 153 -3.73 6.76 -7.26
N ASN A 154 -4.57 7.54 -7.94
CA ASN A 154 -6.01 7.54 -7.68
C ASN A 154 -6.67 6.22 -8.11
N ILE A 155 -6.23 5.62 -9.24
CA ILE A 155 -6.80 4.34 -9.72
C ILE A 155 -6.48 3.20 -8.75
N LEU A 156 -5.21 3.07 -8.34
CA LEU A 156 -4.83 2.08 -7.32
C LEU A 156 -5.51 2.36 -5.98
N GLY A 157 -5.76 3.63 -5.64
CA GLY A 157 -6.47 4.04 -4.43
C GLY A 157 -7.86 3.42 -4.33
N VAL A 158 -8.54 3.17 -5.45
CA VAL A 158 -9.82 2.46 -5.47
C VAL A 158 -9.66 1.00 -5.04
N LEU A 159 -8.68 0.29 -5.59
CA LEU A 159 -8.43 -1.12 -5.26
C LEU A 159 -7.97 -1.29 -3.82
N PHE A 160 -7.04 -0.44 -3.38
CA PHE A 160 -6.57 -0.44 -2.00
C PHE A 160 -7.68 -0.02 -1.03
N GLY A 161 -8.51 0.96 -1.36
CA GLY A 161 -9.67 1.33 -0.54
C GLY A 161 -10.61 0.14 -0.30
N CYS A 162 -10.95 -0.60 -1.36
CA CYS A 162 -11.74 -1.83 -1.23
C CYS A 162 -11.02 -2.91 -0.42
N HIS A 163 -9.73 -3.14 -0.67
CA HIS A 163 -8.90 -4.09 0.09
C HIS A 163 -8.91 -3.76 1.60
N VAL A 164 -8.60 -2.52 1.94
CA VAL A 164 -8.50 -2.01 3.31
C VAL A 164 -9.85 -2.08 4.04
N ILE A 165 -10.96 -1.78 3.35
CA ILE A 165 -12.32 -1.99 3.91
C ILE A 165 -12.56 -3.46 4.27
N LEU A 166 -12.19 -4.39 3.38
CA LEU A 166 -12.38 -5.81 3.62
C LEU A 166 -11.52 -6.32 4.78
N ILE A 167 -10.25 -5.89 4.86
CA ILE A 167 -9.39 -6.19 6.00
C ILE A 167 -9.99 -5.60 7.28
N GLY A 168 -10.51 -4.37 7.25
CA GLY A 168 -11.16 -3.73 8.40
C GLY A 168 -12.38 -4.53 8.88
N ALA A 169 -13.21 -4.98 7.94
CA ALA A 169 -14.37 -5.82 8.24
C ALA A 169 -13.97 -7.20 8.81
N LEU A 170 -12.86 -7.79 8.33
CA LEU A 170 -12.31 -9.04 8.86
C LEU A 170 -11.77 -8.86 10.29
N ILE A 171 -11.07 -7.76 10.56
CA ILE A 171 -10.61 -7.40 11.91
C ILE A 171 -11.81 -7.22 12.84
N PHE A 172 -12.84 -6.48 12.42
CA PHE A 172 -14.04 -6.25 13.22
C PHE A 172 -14.76 -7.55 13.60
N ARG A 173 -14.79 -8.53 12.70
CA ARG A 173 -15.37 -9.86 12.94
C ARG A 173 -14.43 -10.85 13.63
N SER A 174 -13.15 -10.52 13.77
CA SER A 174 -12.18 -11.36 14.46
C SER A 174 -12.39 -11.32 15.97
N THR A 175 -12.03 -12.41 16.65
CA THR A 175 -12.00 -12.46 18.12
C THR A 175 -10.62 -12.17 18.70
N PHE A 176 -9.59 -12.14 17.84
CA PHE A 176 -8.17 -12.12 18.19
C PHE A 176 -7.48 -10.76 18.00
N LEU A 177 -8.17 -9.76 17.44
CA LEU A 177 -7.73 -8.36 17.33
C LEU A 177 -8.79 -7.40 17.92
N PRO A 178 -8.40 -6.19 18.36
CA PRO A 178 -9.35 -5.17 18.77
C PRO A 178 -10.25 -4.74 17.61
N ARG A 179 -11.57 -4.81 17.82
CA ARG A 179 -12.55 -4.41 16.80
C ARG A 179 -12.42 -2.95 16.36
N LEU A 180 -11.96 -2.09 17.28
CA LEU A 180 -11.76 -0.67 17.01
C LEU A 180 -10.74 -0.44 15.89
N LEU A 181 -9.68 -1.23 15.81
CA LEU A 181 -8.71 -1.17 14.70
C LEU A 181 -9.40 -1.46 13.35
N GLY A 182 -10.34 -2.41 13.34
CA GLY A 182 -11.09 -2.74 12.14
C GLY A 182 -12.01 -1.62 11.67
N VAL A 183 -12.65 -0.91 12.61
CA VAL A 183 -13.50 0.25 12.29
C VAL A 183 -12.67 1.39 11.70
N TRP A 184 -11.57 1.76 12.37
CA TRP A 184 -10.68 2.81 11.86
C TRP A 184 -10.12 2.45 10.49
N LEU A 185 -9.68 1.20 10.31
CA LEU A 185 -9.15 0.74 9.02
C LEU A 185 -10.22 0.79 7.92
N ALA A 186 -11.45 0.36 8.21
CA ALA A 186 -12.53 0.46 7.23
C ALA A 186 -12.81 1.93 6.85
N LEU A 187 -12.78 2.85 7.82
CA LEU A 187 -12.93 4.28 7.55
C LEU A 187 -11.78 4.83 6.68
N ALA A 188 -10.53 4.41 6.95
CA ALA A 188 -9.38 4.74 6.11
C ALA A 188 -9.58 4.29 4.65
N GLY A 189 -10.10 3.07 4.46
CA GLY A 189 -10.46 2.56 3.14
C GLY A 189 -11.55 3.38 2.44
N VAL A 190 -12.57 3.84 3.18
CA VAL A 190 -13.59 4.77 2.64
C VAL A 190 -12.96 6.09 2.20
N CYS A 191 -12.04 6.65 2.99
CA CYS A 191 -11.32 7.87 2.61
C CYS A 191 -10.53 7.70 1.30
N TYR A 192 -9.88 6.55 1.08
CA TYR A 192 -9.23 6.27 -0.21
C TYR A 192 -10.23 6.28 -1.37
N LEU A 193 -11.39 5.64 -1.21
CA LEU A 193 -12.43 5.65 -2.24
C LEU A 193 -12.94 7.07 -2.50
N THR A 194 -13.29 7.80 -1.44
CA THR A 194 -13.78 9.18 -1.56
C THR A 194 -12.77 10.07 -2.26
N ASN A 195 -11.49 10.01 -1.87
CA ASN A 195 -10.44 10.80 -2.51
C ASN A 195 -10.26 10.43 -3.99
N SER A 196 -10.24 9.14 -4.31
CA SER A 196 -10.03 8.66 -5.68
C SER A 196 -11.19 9.08 -6.60
N PHE A 197 -12.44 8.83 -6.19
CA PHE A 197 -13.61 9.23 -6.97
C PHE A 197 -13.80 10.74 -7.04
N ALA A 198 -13.44 11.49 -5.99
CA ALA A 198 -13.43 12.95 -6.04
C ALA A 198 -12.45 13.43 -7.11
N ASN A 199 -11.24 12.86 -7.20
CA ASN A 199 -10.27 13.22 -8.23
C ASN A 199 -10.76 12.91 -9.65
N PHE A 200 -11.57 11.86 -9.83
CA PHE A 200 -12.11 11.51 -11.16
C PHE A 200 -13.31 12.35 -11.57
N LEU A 201 -14.24 12.61 -10.64
CA LEU A 201 -15.55 13.18 -10.95
C LEU A 201 -15.64 14.67 -10.64
N ALA A 202 -14.88 15.16 -9.67
CA ALA A 202 -14.93 16.54 -9.18
C ALA A 202 -13.56 17.03 -8.67
N PRO A 203 -12.57 17.25 -9.55
CA PRO A 203 -11.20 17.64 -9.15
C PRO A 203 -11.13 18.90 -8.25
N GLN A 204 -12.04 19.84 -8.47
CA GLN A 204 -12.16 21.06 -7.64
C GLN A 204 -12.57 20.73 -6.20
N PHE A 205 -13.48 19.77 -6.02
CA PHE A 205 -13.85 19.28 -4.69
C PHE A 205 -12.72 18.46 -4.06
N ALA A 206 -12.01 17.64 -4.86
CA ALA A 206 -10.87 16.85 -4.40
C ALA A 206 -9.75 17.72 -3.81
N ALA A 207 -9.52 18.92 -4.35
CA ALA A 207 -8.54 19.86 -3.80
C ALA A 207 -8.82 20.23 -2.34
N HIS A 208 -10.09 20.24 -1.90
CA HIS A 208 -10.46 20.48 -0.51
C HIS A 208 -10.24 19.26 0.41
N LEU A 209 -10.07 18.06 -0.17
CA LEU A 209 -9.81 16.83 0.59
C LEU A 209 -8.34 16.62 0.91
N VAL A 210 -7.43 17.31 0.21
CA VAL A 210 -5.96 17.18 0.35
C VAL A 210 -5.48 17.25 1.82
N PRO A 211 -5.97 18.17 2.68
CA PRO A 211 -5.54 18.22 4.08
C PRO A 211 -5.87 16.95 4.90
N TYR A 212 -6.84 16.15 4.45
CA TYR A 212 -7.36 14.99 5.17
C TYR A 212 -6.81 13.65 4.64
N ILE A 213 -6.05 13.67 3.53
CA ILE A 213 -5.45 12.47 2.90
C ILE A 213 -4.48 11.73 3.83
N LEU A 214 -3.91 12.41 4.83
CA LEU A 214 -2.98 11.80 5.79
C LEU A 214 -3.66 10.94 6.85
N ILE A 215 -4.96 11.13 7.10
CA ILE A 215 -5.69 10.40 8.15
C ILE A 215 -5.67 8.87 7.92
N PRO A 216 -5.96 8.36 6.70
CA PRO A 216 -5.82 6.94 6.37
C PRO A 216 -4.44 6.38 6.67
N GLY A 217 -3.38 7.09 6.31
CA GLY A 217 -2.00 6.65 6.53
C GLY A 217 -1.68 6.47 8.02
N VAL A 218 -2.16 7.36 8.89
CA VAL A 218 -1.97 7.24 10.34
C VAL A 218 -2.65 5.97 10.88
N VAL A 219 -3.86 5.66 10.40
CA VAL A 219 -4.58 4.45 10.82
C VAL A 219 -3.82 3.19 10.44
N GLU A 220 -3.28 3.12 9.21
CA GLU A 220 -2.49 1.98 8.76
C GLU A 220 -1.19 1.82 9.56
N ILE A 221 -0.51 2.92 9.90
CA ILE A 221 0.67 2.91 10.79
C ILE A 221 0.29 2.37 12.17
N VAL A 222 -0.84 2.81 12.74
CA VAL A 222 -1.32 2.31 14.03
C VAL A 222 -1.56 0.80 13.98
N LEU A 223 -2.17 0.29 12.90
CA LEU A 223 -2.35 -1.14 12.71
C LEU A 223 -1.01 -1.89 12.55
N ALA A 224 -0.10 -1.36 11.73
CA ALA A 224 1.22 -1.93 11.51
C ALA A 224 2.01 -2.04 12.82
N LEU A 225 2.05 -0.97 13.62
CA LEU A 225 2.67 -0.93 14.95
C LEU A 225 2.01 -1.89 15.93
N TRP A 226 0.67 -1.95 15.94
CA TRP A 226 -0.06 -2.89 16.78
C TRP A 226 0.35 -4.34 16.47
N LEU A 227 0.35 -4.70 15.19
CA LEU A 227 0.72 -6.04 14.74
C LEU A 227 2.18 -6.36 15.05
N LEU A 228 3.08 -5.39 14.88
CA LEU A 228 4.51 -5.54 15.12
C LEU A 228 4.85 -5.75 16.61
N VAL A 229 4.22 -4.99 17.50
CA VAL A 229 4.53 -4.98 18.94
C VAL A 229 3.69 -6.02 19.69
N LEU A 230 2.36 -5.99 19.52
CA LEU A 230 1.43 -6.82 20.27
C LEU A 230 1.13 -8.13 19.52
N GLY A 231 0.94 -8.05 18.20
CA GLY A 231 0.50 -9.16 17.37
C GLY A 231 -0.96 -9.51 17.59
N VAL A 232 -1.27 -10.81 17.62
CA VAL A 232 -2.65 -11.32 17.80
C VAL A 232 -2.78 -12.25 19.01
N ASN A 233 -3.99 -12.34 19.56
CA ASN A 233 -4.30 -13.33 20.58
C ASN A 233 -4.32 -14.74 19.94
N THR A 234 -3.28 -15.53 20.25
CA THR A 234 -3.04 -16.83 19.60
C THR A 234 -4.10 -17.87 19.95
N GLU A 235 -4.60 -17.88 21.19
CA GLU A 235 -5.61 -18.87 21.62
C GLU A 235 -6.95 -18.58 20.97
N ARG A 236 -7.40 -17.32 20.98
CA ARG A 236 -8.64 -16.93 20.28
C ARG A 236 -8.58 -17.16 18.78
N TRP A 237 -7.40 -16.97 18.17
CA TRP A 237 -7.20 -17.28 16.76
C TRP A 237 -7.36 -18.78 16.49
N LYS A 238 -6.75 -19.64 17.32
CA LYS A 238 -6.89 -21.11 17.21
C LYS A 238 -8.33 -21.58 17.42
N GLU A 239 -9.04 -21.01 18.39
CA GLU A 239 -10.46 -21.27 18.63
C GLU A 239 -11.29 -20.96 17.39
N GLN A 240 -11.10 -19.77 16.81
CA GLN A 240 -11.81 -19.36 15.60
C GLN A 240 -11.47 -20.24 14.40
N ALA A 241 -10.20 -20.65 14.24
CA ALA A 241 -9.76 -21.59 13.20
C ALA A 241 -10.38 -22.98 13.35
N ARG A 242 -10.48 -23.52 14.58
CA ARG A 242 -11.17 -24.79 14.84
C ARG A 242 -12.65 -24.69 14.52
N ALA A 243 -13.31 -23.60 14.93
CA ALA A 243 -14.72 -23.38 14.65
C ALA A 243 -15.01 -23.23 13.14
N ALA A 244 -14.07 -22.68 12.36
CA ALA A 244 -14.19 -22.58 10.91
C ALA A 244 -13.96 -23.92 10.21
N GLY A 245 -12.99 -24.73 10.69
CA GLY A 245 -12.70 -26.05 10.14
C GLY A 245 -13.81 -27.09 10.38
N GLY A 246 -14.61 -26.93 11.44
CA GLY A 246 -15.80 -27.77 11.69
C GLY A 246 -17.06 -27.37 10.91
N ARG A 247 -16.99 -26.32 10.06
CA ARG A 247 -18.10 -25.86 9.21
C ARG A 247 -17.90 -26.19 7.72
N GLN A 248 -16.78 -26.83 7.38
CA GLN A 248 -16.48 -27.35 6.03
C GLN A 248 -16.85 -28.83 5.96
#